data_AF-A0A2G6CJQ7-F1
#
_entry.id   AF-A0A2G6CJQ7-F1
#
_cell.length_a   1.000
_cell.length_b   1.000
_cell.length_c   1.000
_cell.angle_alpha   90.00
_cell.angle_beta   90.00
_cell.angle_gamma   90.00
#
_symmetry.space_group_name_H-M   'P 1'
#
loop_
_entity.id
_entity.type
_entity.pdbx_description
1 polymer ?
#
loop_
_entity_poly.entity_id
_entity_poly.type
_entity_poly.pdbx_seq_one_letter_code
_entity_poly.pdbx_strand_id
1 'polypeptide(L)'
;MSDRYGVFVQSPLGKTVAKNLGLPQPIELERYQTGKPEIRGRVLLGLADGDSKVLTKSAISVLADLGADIYVNSLDDVDSVIELNVDNNTADKFKVVVFDASNISNTAELKQVYEFFHPIARRIEKSGRV
;
A
#
# COMPACT_ATOMS: atom_id res chain seq x y z
N MET A 1 -24.63 -4.22 -10.43
CA MET A 1 -24.25 -4.00 -11.84
C MET A 1 -23.22 -5.05 -12.23
N SER A 2 -23.43 -5.82 -13.31
CA SER A 2 -22.45 -6.80 -13.80
C SER A 2 -21.61 -6.19 -14.92
N ASP A 3 -20.29 -6.12 -14.71
CA ASP A 3 -19.36 -5.59 -15.70
C ASP A 3 -19.08 -6.65 -16.80
N ARG A 4 -19.95 -6.67 -17.82
CA ARG A 4 -19.80 -7.59 -18.96
C ARG A 4 -18.59 -7.25 -19.84
N TYR A 5 -18.18 -5.99 -19.89
CA TYR A 5 -17.01 -5.54 -20.65
C TYR A 5 -15.71 -6.07 -20.02
N GLY A 6 -15.55 -5.89 -18.71
CA GLY A 6 -14.40 -6.40 -17.96
C GLY A 6 -14.28 -7.92 -18.06
N VAL A 7 -15.40 -8.64 -17.90
CA VAL A 7 -15.43 -10.10 -18.03
C VAL A 7 -14.97 -10.56 -19.43
N PHE A 8 -15.44 -9.91 -20.49
CA PHE A 8 -15.00 -10.23 -21.85
C PHE A 8 -13.51 -9.93 -22.06
N VAL A 9 -13.06 -8.72 -21.73
CA VAL A 9 -11.66 -8.28 -21.94
C VAL A 9 -10.67 -9.10 -21.10
N GLN A 10 -11.09 -9.64 -19.96
CA GLN A 10 -10.24 -10.50 -19.13
C GLN A 10 -10.16 -11.97 -19.60
N SER A 11 -11.03 -12.40 -20.52
CA SER A 11 -10.98 -13.73 -21.14
C SER A 11 -9.76 -13.88 -22.10
N PRO A 12 -9.29 -15.09 -22.41
CA PRO A 12 -8.14 -15.29 -23.31
C PRO A 12 -8.30 -14.67 -24.71
N LEU A 13 -9.49 -14.81 -25.31
CA LEU A 13 -9.81 -14.21 -26.62
C LEU A 13 -9.94 -12.69 -26.51
N GLY A 14 -10.67 -12.20 -25.50
CA GLY A 14 -10.85 -10.76 -25.28
C GLY A 14 -9.54 -10.04 -24.98
N LYS A 15 -8.61 -10.65 -24.23
CA LYS A 15 -7.26 -10.09 -23.99
C LYS A 15 -6.50 -9.89 -25.29
N THR A 16 -6.59 -10.84 -26.21
CA THR A 16 -5.90 -10.78 -27.51
C THR A 16 -6.47 -9.67 -28.38
N VAL A 17 -7.80 -9.60 -28.49
CA VAL A 17 -8.50 -8.55 -29.25
C VAL A 17 -8.23 -7.17 -28.66
N ALA A 18 -8.39 -7.00 -27.34
CA ALA A 18 -8.15 -5.74 -26.66
C ALA A 18 -6.69 -5.27 -26.82
N LYS A 19 -5.71 -6.18 -26.71
CA LYS A 19 -4.29 -5.86 -26.91
C LYS A 19 -4.01 -5.38 -28.33
N ASN A 20 -4.56 -6.04 -29.35
CA ASN A 20 -4.36 -5.67 -30.76
C ASN A 20 -5.01 -4.33 -31.13
N LEU A 21 -6.06 -3.94 -30.40
CA LEU A 21 -6.76 -2.66 -30.57
C LEU A 21 -6.22 -1.54 -29.67
N GLY A 22 -5.18 -1.81 -28.86
CA GLY A 22 -4.64 -0.82 -27.91
C GLY A 22 -5.62 -0.47 -26.77
N LEU A 23 -6.61 -1.31 -26.51
CA LEU A 23 -7.61 -1.06 -25.47
C LEU A 23 -7.03 -1.32 -24.08
N PRO A 24 -7.45 -0.55 -23.05
CA PRO A 24 -7.05 -0.78 -21.67
C PRO A 24 -7.38 -2.21 -21.21
N GLN A 25 -6.46 -2.84 -20.49
CA GLN A 25 -6.67 -4.15 -19.87
C GLN A 25 -6.97 -3.96 -18.38
N PRO A 26 -8.26 -3.94 -17.97
CA PRO A 26 -8.62 -3.73 -16.58
C PRO A 26 -8.08 -4.86 -15.72
N ILE A 27 -7.46 -4.50 -14.60
CA ILE A 27 -7.04 -5.47 -13.60
C ILE A 27 -8.26 -6.05 -12.89
N GLU A 28 -8.20 -7.33 -12.52
CA GLU A 28 -9.19 -7.90 -11.62
C GLU A 28 -8.97 -7.34 -10.21
N LEU A 29 -10.01 -6.70 -9.68
CA LEU A 29 -9.97 -6.11 -8.35
C LEU A 29 -10.18 -7.19 -7.30
N GLU A 30 -9.30 -7.20 -6.32
CA GLU A 30 -9.47 -8.04 -5.13
C GLU A 30 -10.71 -7.60 -4.35
N ARG A 31 -11.52 -8.58 -3.94
CA ARG A 31 -12.76 -8.40 -3.17
C ARG A 31 -12.73 -9.21 -1.89
N TYR A 32 -13.65 -8.86 -0.98
CA TYR A 32 -13.92 -9.63 0.23
C TYR A 32 -14.17 -11.11 -0.11
N GLN A 33 -13.59 -12.00 0.69
CA GLN A 33 -13.81 -13.44 0.61
C GLN A 33 -13.89 -13.97 2.04
N THR A 34 -14.96 -14.68 2.35
CA THR A 34 -15.18 -15.28 3.67
C THR A 34 -14.00 -16.18 4.06
N GLY A 35 -13.50 -16.02 5.28
CA GLY A 35 -12.41 -16.83 5.84
C GLY A 35 -11.00 -16.44 5.37
N LYS A 36 -10.85 -15.36 4.58
CA LYS A 36 -9.54 -14.78 4.29
C LYS A 36 -9.23 -13.61 5.25
N PRO A 37 -7.94 -13.33 5.54
CA PRO A 37 -7.55 -12.14 6.28
C PRO A 37 -8.06 -10.85 5.61
N GLU A 38 -8.31 -9.83 6.43
CA GLU A 38 -8.70 -8.49 5.95
C GLU A 38 -7.59 -7.83 5.15
N ILE A 39 -6.34 -7.97 5.59
CA ILE A 39 -5.15 -7.52 4.86
C ILE A 39 -4.37 -8.74 4.39
N ARG A 40 -4.27 -8.91 3.07
CA ARG A 40 -3.59 -10.04 2.42
C ARG A 40 -2.24 -9.60 1.87
N GLY A 41 -1.30 -9.36 2.77
CA GLY A 41 0.06 -8.95 2.44
C GLY A 41 0.64 -7.98 3.47
N ARG A 42 1.79 -7.42 3.14
CA ARG A 42 2.57 -6.57 4.06
C ARG A 42 2.02 -5.15 4.10
N VAL A 43 2.17 -4.50 5.26
CA VAL A 43 1.81 -3.11 5.48
C VAL A 43 3.08 -2.30 5.74
N LEU A 44 3.31 -1.25 4.96
CA LEU A 44 4.36 -0.27 5.26
C LEU A 44 3.73 0.96 5.90
N LEU A 45 4.28 1.40 7.03
CA LEU A 45 3.86 2.61 7.72
C LEU A 45 5.02 3.61 7.78
N GLY A 46 4.76 4.84 7.39
CA GLY A 46 5.66 5.98 7.54
C GLY A 46 5.03 7.09 8.37
N LEU A 47 5.87 7.95 8.92
CA LEU A 47 5.49 9.11 9.71
C LEU A 47 6.33 10.29 9.24
N ALA A 48 5.70 11.46 9.10
CA ALA A 48 6.41 12.71 8.89
C ALA A 48 7.17 13.14 10.16
N ASP A 49 8.36 13.70 9.99
CA ASP A 49 9.22 14.22 11.05
C ASP A 49 8.44 15.14 11.99
N GLY A 50 8.55 14.88 13.29
CA GLY A 50 7.91 15.65 14.35
C GLY A 50 7.65 14.84 15.61
N ASP A 51 7.24 15.53 16.67
CA ASP A 51 7.11 14.94 18.01
C ASP A 51 5.84 14.09 18.17
N SER A 52 4.76 14.42 17.44
CA SER A 52 3.49 13.71 17.58
C SER A 52 3.56 12.35 16.89
N LYS A 53 3.29 11.30 17.66
CA LYS A 53 3.15 9.91 17.18
C LYS A 53 1.74 9.36 17.41
N VAL A 54 0.77 10.23 17.73
CA VAL A 54 -0.56 9.80 18.19
C VAL A 54 -1.30 9.01 17.13
N LEU A 55 -1.38 9.52 15.90
CA LEU A 55 -2.09 8.84 14.81
C LEU A 55 -1.37 7.58 14.37
N THR A 56 -0.04 7.62 14.26
CA THR A 56 0.81 6.45 14.00
C THR A 56 0.55 5.32 15.02
N LYS A 57 0.54 5.62 16.32
CA LYS A 57 0.24 4.62 17.37
C LYS A 57 -1.16 4.04 17.24
N SER A 58 -2.16 4.88 16.97
CA SER A 58 -3.53 4.42 16.72
C SER A 58 -3.63 3.54 15.47
N ALA A 59 -2.95 3.89 14.39
CA ALA A 59 -2.91 3.09 13.16
C ALA A 59 -2.24 1.73 13.40
N ILE A 60 -1.11 1.69 14.11
CA ILE A 60 -0.43 0.44 14.49
C ILE A 60 -1.36 -0.44 15.32
N SER A 61 -2.07 0.11 16.32
CA SER A 61 -3.03 -0.66 17.14
C SER A 61 -4.12 -1.31 16.27
N VAL A 62 -4.75 -0.53 15.38
CA VAL A 62 -5.81 -1.05 14.49
C VAL A 62 -5.26 -2.13 13.55
N LEU A 63 -4.09 -1.92 12.97
CA LEU A 63 -3.47 -2.88 12.06
C LEU A 63 -3.04 -4.17 12.78
N ALA A 64 -2.56 -4.05 14.02
CA ALA A 64 -2.18 -5.19 14.85
C ALA A 64 -3.40 -6.03 15.25
N ASP A 65 -4.52 -5.37 15.60
CA ASP A 65 -5.80 -6.04 15.90
C ASP A 65 -6.34 -6.83 14.67
N LEU A 66 -6.00 -6.37 13.46
CA LEU A 66 -6.31 -7.05 12.21
C LEU A 66 -5.31 -8.18 11.84
N GLY A 67 -4.27 -8.40 12.64
CA GLY A 67 -3.22 -9.38 12.39
C GLY A 67 -2.33 -9.05 11.19
N ALA A 68 -2.15 -7.76 10.89
CA ALA A 68 -1.33 -7.32 9.76
C ALA A 68 0.17 -7.54 10.03
N ASP A 69 0.91 -7.83 8.97
CA ASP A 69 2.38 -7.84 8.99
C ASP A 69 2.89 -6.41 8.75
N ILE A 70 3.17 -5.69 9.84
CA ILE A 70 3.46 -4.25 9.85
C ILE A 70 4.96 -4.01 9.85
N TYR A 71 5.39 -3.15 8.94
CA TYR A 71 6.74 -2.66 8.85
C TYR A 71 6.76 -1.14 8.89
N VAL A 72 7.81 -0.58 9.48
CA VAL A 72 8.00 0.87 9.60
C VAL A 72 9.36 1.27 9.04
N ASN A 73 9.40 2.43 8.37
CA ASN A 73 10.60 2.96 7.74
C ASN A 73 11.56 3.66 8.73
N SER A 74 11.03 4.21 9.84
CA SER A 74 11.83 4.82 10.90
C SER A 74 10.96 5.11 12.11
N LEU A 75 11.22 4.45 13.24
CA LEU A 75 10.73 4.85 14.57
C LEU A 75 11.72 4.38 15.62
N ASP A 76 12.32 5.31 16.36
CA ASP A 76 13.18 5.01 17.52
C ASP A 76 12.42 4.44 18.74
N ASP A 77 11.08 4.29 18.68
CA ASP A 77 10.22 4.19 19.89
C ASP A 77 9.08 3.14 19.82
N VAL A 78 9.13 2.15 18.93
CA VAL A 78 8.06 1.12 18.90
C VAL A 78 8.65 -0.29 18.95
N ASP A 79 8.73 -0.84 20.16
CA ASP A 79 9.30 -2.15 20.51
C ASP A 79 8.68 -3.36 19.77
N SER A 80 7.54 -3.19 19.10
CA SER A 80 6.72 -4.28 18.52
C SER A 80 6.64 -4.26 16.99
N VAL A 81 7.40 -3.39 16.32
CA VAL A 81 7.38 -3.29 14.85
C VAL A 81 8.70 -3.76 14.26
N ILE A 82 8.62 -4.51 13.16
CA ILE A 82 9.80 -4.93 12.40
C ILE A 82 10.31 -3.71 11.64
N GLU A 83 11.51 -3.25 12.02
CA GLU A 83 12.22 -2.20 11.30
C GLU A 83 12.62 -2.72 9.91
N LEU A 84 12.16 -2.03 8.85
CA LEU A 84 12.66 -2.27 7.51
C LEU A 84 13.68 -1.22 7.15
N ASN A 85 14.90 -1.67 6.86
CA ASN A 85 15.77 -0.92 5.99
C ASN A 85 15.17 -0.99 4.58
N VAL A 86 14.44 0.07 4.20
CA VAL A 86 13.94 0.25 2.82
C VAL A 86 15.11 0.66 1.92
N ASP A 87 16.15 -0.16 1.90
CA ASP A 87 17.18 -0.07 0.88
C ASP A 87 16.57 -0.42 -0.49
N ASN A 88 17.12 0.18 -1.54
CA ASN A 88 16.71 -0.06 -2.93
C ASN A 88 16.89 -1.51 -3.41
N ASN A 89 17.38 -2.41 -2.56
CA ASN A 89 17.74 -3.79 -2.89
C ASN A 89 16.79 -4.85 -2.30
N THR A 90 15.77 -4.46 -1.53
CA THR A 90 14.74 -5.41 -1.07
C THR A 90 13.62 -5.53 -2.11
N ALA A 91 13.37 -6.75 -2.60
CA ALA A 91 12.31 -7.07 -3.57
C ALA A 91 10.89 -7.03 -2.98
N ASP A 92 10.76 -6.55 -1.74
CA ASP A 92 9.53 -6.63 -0.96
C ASP A 92 8.46 -5.71 -1.52
N LYS A 93 7.24 -6.25 -1.64
CA LYS A 93 6.05 -5.54 -2.07
C LYS A 93 5.08 -5.36 -0.90
N PHE A 94 4.32 -4.29 -0.97
CA PHE A 94 3.39 -3.89 0.08
C PHE A 94 1.96 -3.90 -0.44
N LYS A 95 1.06 -4.52 0.33
CA LYS A 95 -0.37 -4.54 0.05
C LYS A 95 -1.02 -3.22 0.45
N VAL A 96 -0.58 -2.67 1.57
CA VAL A 96 -1.06 -1.40 2.12
C VAL A 96 0.16 -0.55 2.46
N VAL A 97 0.07 0.73 2.14
CA VAL A 97 1.03 1.74 2.55
C VAL A 97 0.27 2.84 3.25
N VAL A 98 0.72 3.22 4.44
CA VAL A 98 0.12 4.28 5.25
C VAL A 98 1.19 5.32 5.55
N PHE A 99 0.86 6.60 5.40
CA PHE A 99 1.75 7.70 5.76
C PHE A 99 1.02 8.66 6.70
N ASP A 100 1.52 8.79 7.93
CA ASP A 100 1.05 9.78 8.89
C ASP A 100 1.66 11.15 8.56
N ALA A 101 0.88 11.97 7.86
CA ALA A 101 1.27 13.31 7.43
C ALA A 101 0.96 14.39 8.48
N SER A 102 0.52 14.04 9.69
CA SER A 102 -0.03 15.01 10.64
C SER A 102 0.99 16.00 11.20
N ASN A 103 2.28 15.66 11.18
CA ASN A 103 3.35 16.58 11.58
C ASN A 103 3.72 17.59 10.48
N ILE A 104 3.25 17.42 9.23
CA ILE A 104 3.51 18.37 8.15
C ILE A 104 2.73 19.66 8.41
N SER A 105 3.48 20.73 8.69
CA SER A 105 2.95 22.02 9.12
C SER A 105 3.08 23.12 8.08
N ASN A 106 3.95 22.92 7.08
CA ASN A 106 4.20 23.90 6.02
C ASN A 106 4.53 23.23 4.67
N THR A 107 4.55 24.04 3.61
CA THR A 107 4.72 23.53 2.24
C THR A 107 6.11 22.97 1.96
N ALA A 108 7.14 23.42 2.68
CA ALA A 108 8.50 22.88 2.49
C ALA A 108 8.61 21.44 2.99
N GLU A 109 7.82 21.07 4.01
CA GLU A 109 7.76 19.73 4.59
C GLU A 109 6.99 18.72 3.73
N LEU A 110 6.19 19.16 2.74
CA LEU A 110 5.53 18.26 1.79
C LEU A 110 6.50 17.35 1.03
N LYS A 111 7.78 17.72 0.96
CA LYS A 111 8.85 16.86 0.41
C LYS A 111 8.91 15.48 1.07
N GLN A 112 8.52 15.36 2.35
CA GLN A 112 8.56 14.10 3.09
C GLN A 112 7.61 13.05 2.50
N VAL A 113 6.49 13.48 1.91
CA VAL A 113 5.58 12.60 1.17
C VAL A 113 6.31 11.97 -0.03
N TYR A 114 7.10 12.78 -0.75
CA TYR A 114 7.93 12.28 -1.84
C TYR A 114 9.02 11.32 -1.33
N GLU A 115 9.74 11.71 -0.29
CA GLU A 115 10.83 10.90 0.30
C GLU A 115 10.33 9.53 0.76
N PHE A 116 9.11 9.45 1.29
CA PHE A 116 8.47 8.19 1.68
C PHE A 116 7.94 7.38 0.48
N PHE A 117 7.14 7.98 -0.41
CA PHE A 117 6.46 7.22 -1.48
C PHE A 117 7.33 6.95 -2.71
N HIS A 118 8.31 7.81 -3.02
CA HIS A 118 9.11 7.67 -4.24
C HIS A 118 9.89 6.34 -4.32
N PRO A 119 10.59 5.88 -3.25
CA PRO A 119 11.33 4.61 -3.29
C PRO A 119 10.45 3.38 -3.46
N ILE A 120 9.18 3.45 -3.05
CA ILE A 120 8.24 2.32 -3.02
C ILE A 120 7.08 2.43 -4.03
N ALA A 121 7.05 3.47 -4.88
CA ALA A 121 5.95 3.71 -5.82
C ALA A 121 5.65 2.52 -6.76
N ARG A 122 6.68 1.73 -7.12
CA ARG A 122 6.54 0.52 -7.94
C ARG A 122 6.43 -0.79 -7.15
N ARG A 123 6.47 -0.70 -5.82
CA ARG A 123 6.44 -1.82 -4.87
C ARG A 123 5.05 -2.04 -4.26
N ILE A 124 4.06 -1.22 -4.61
CA ILE A 124 2.67 -1.43 -4.21
C ILE A 124 2.06 -2.55 -5.05
N GLU A 125 1.42 -3.51 -4.38
CA GLU A 125 0.78 -4.65 -5.04
C GLU A 125 -0.47 -4.25 -5.84
N LYS A 126 -0.89 -5.12 -6.77
CA LYS A 126 -2.17 -4.96 -7.46
C LYS A 126 -3.31 -4.93 -6.46
N SER A 127 -4.29 -4.08 -6.71
CA SER A 127 -5.38 -3.80 -5.75
C SER A 127 -4.84 -3.40 -4.36
N GLY A 128 -3.66 -2.79 -4.29
CA GLY A 128 -3.10 -2.27 -3.05
C GLY A 128 -3.80 -1.01 -2.56
N ARG A 129 -3.35 -0.45 -1.44
CA ARG A 129 -3.86 0.79 -0.84
C ARG A 129 -2.70 1.73 -0.51
N VAL A 130 -2.95 3.02 -0.77
CA VAL A 130 -2.18 4.18 -0.33
C VAL A 130 -3.17 5.10 0.36
#